data_AF-A0A950D0V7-F1
#
_entry.id   AF-A0A950D0V7-F1
#
_cell.length_a   1.000
_cell.length_b   1.000
_cell.length_c   1.000
_cell.angle_alpha   90.00
_cell.angle_beta   90.00
_cell.angle_gamma   90.00
#
_symmetry.space_group_name_H-M   'P 1'
#
loop_
_entity.id
_entity.type
_entity.pdbx_description
1 polymer ?
#
loop_
_entity_poly.entity_id
_entity_poly.type
_entity_poly.pdbx_seq_one_letter_code
_entity_poly.pdbx_strand_id
1 'polypeptide(L)' 'EGALLFSCNGRGSRLFPGPNHDVGLIRDVFGPIPVAGFFAMGEIGPVGGQNFIHGFTASVVLFEEKTDAGA' A
#
# COMPACT_ATOMS: atom_id res chain seq x y z
N GLU A 1 -13.36 -7.77 5.13
CA GLU A 1 -12.47 -6.71 4.62
C GLU A 1 -11.00 -7.18 4.64
N GLY A 2 -10.15 -6.65 3.78
CA GLY A 2 -8.73 -6.99 3.73
C GLY A 2 -7.95 -6.09 2.78
N ALA A 3 -6.62 -6.20 2.78
CA ALA A 3 -5.77 -5.42 1.89
C ALA A 3 -4.59 -6.21 1.31
N LEU A 4 -4.17 -5.83 0.10
CA LEU A 4 -2.85 -6.14 -0.44
C LEU A 4 -2.00 -4.88 -0.45
N LEU A 5 -0.80 -4.97 0.12
CA LEU A 5 0.19 -3.90 0.19
C LEU A 5 1.47 -4.31 -0.54
N PHE A 6 1.86 -3.54 -1.55
CA PHE A 6 3.11 -3.70 -2.28
C PHE A 6 4.02 -2.51 -1.95
N SER A 7 4.98 -2.70 -1.06
CA SER A 7 5.83 -1.62 -0.54
C SER A 7 7.22 -1.65 -1.16
N CYS A 8 7.70 -0.50 -1.62
CA CYS A 8 9.07 -0.39 -2.12
C CYS A 8 10.07 -0.58 -0.96
N ASN A 9 11.13 -1.34 -1.20
CA ASN A 9 12.22 -1.58 -0.25
C ASN A 9 13.03 -0.31 0.11
N GLY A 10 12.82 0.79 -0.62
CA GLY A 10 13.30 2.12 -0.22
C GLY A 10 12.55 2.70 0.99
N ARG A 11 11.38 2.16 1.34
CA ARG A 11 10.59 2.53 2.52
C ARG A 11 11.13 1.87 3.80
N GLY A 12 10.35 1.91 4.88
CA GLY A 12 10.70 1.35 6.19
C GLY A 12 11.45 2.35 7.07
N SER A 13 12.25 1.87 8.02
CA SER A 13 12.90 2.70 9.05
C SER A 13 13.93 3.70 8.54
N ARG A 14 14.34 3.59 7.26
CA ARG A 14 15.20 4.59 6.60
C ARG A 14 14.41 5.81 6.10
N LEU A 15 13.10 5.65 5.91
CA LEU A 15 12.19 6.71 5.47
C LEU A 15 11.27 7.19 6.60
N PHE A 16 10.91 6.29 7.53
CA PHE A 16 9.96 6.54 8.61
C PHE A 16 10.61 6.35 9.99
N PRO A 17 10.09 6.97 11.07
CA PRO A 17 10.66 6.86 12.41
C PRO A 17 10.67 5.43 13.01
N GLY A 18 9.93 4.48 12.44
CA GLY A 18 9.81 3.13 12.97
C GLY A 18 9.48 2.07 11.90
N PRO A 19 9.54 0.78 12.27
CA PRO A 19 9.16 -0.31 11.39
C PRO A 19 7.65 -0.31 11.13
N ASN A 20 7.21 -1.07 10.12
CA ASN A 20 5.79 -1.36 9.87
C ASN A 20 4.91 -0.11 9.60
N HIS A 21 5.49 1.02 9.20
CA HIS A 21 4.73 2.26 8.95
C HIS A 21 3.53 2.05 8.02
N ASP A 22 3.75 1.44 6.86
CA ASP A 22 2.71 1.29 5.83
C ASP A 22 1.53 0.42 6.31
N VAL A 23 1.83 -0.75 6.90
CA VAL A 23 0.80 -1.65 7.43
C VAL A 23 0.12 -1.07 8.68
N GLY A 24 0.86 -0.30 9.49
CA GLY A 24 0.31 0.46 10.61
C GLY A 24 -0.71 1.48 10.13
N LEU A 25 -0.35 2.29 9.13
CA LEU A 25 -1.23 3.32 8.57
C LEU A 25 -2.51 2.71 7.97
N ILE A 26 -2.41 1.57 7.28
CA ILE A 26 -3.60 0.84 6.80
C ILE A 26 -4.51 0.46 7.97
N ARG A 27 -3.94 -0.04 9.07
CA ARG A 27 -4.72 -0.47 10.24
C ARG A 27 -5.29 0.69 11.04
N ASP A 28 -4.61 1.82 11.06
CA ASP A 28 -5.08 3.05 11.71
C ASP A 28 -6.30 3.63 10.96
N VAL A 29 -6.31 3.55 9.62
CA VAL A 29 -7.38 4.12 8.78
C VAL A 29 -8.55 3.15 8.59
N PHE A 30 -8.28 1.86 8.36
CA PHE A 30 -9.30 0.86 8.00
C PHE A 30 -9.59 -0.15 9.11
N GLY A 31 -9.03 0.05 10.31
CA GLY A 31 -9.14 -0.90 11.41
C GLY A 31 -8.21 -2.11 11.25
N PRO A 32 -8.25 -3.09 12.17
CA PRO A 32 -7.29 -4.19 12.23
C PRO A 32 -7.51 -5.28 11.15
N ILE A 33 -7.69 -4.88 9.89
CA ILE A 33 -7.90 -5.78 8.76
C ILE A 33 -6.63 -6.62 8.46
N PRO A 34 -6.78 -7.84 7.93
CA PRO A 34 -5.65 -8.62 7.44
C PRO A 34 -5.02 -7.92 6.23
N VAL A 35 -3.69 -7.82 6.26
CA VAL A 35 -2.89 -7.23 5.18
C VAL A 35 -1.85 -8.26 4.74
N ALA A 36 -1.85 -8.58 3.45
CA ALA A 36 -0.85 -9.41 2.80
C ALA A 36 -0.12 -8.61 1.71
N GLY A 37 0.92 -9.20 1.11
CA GLY A 37 1.65 -8.57 0.00
C GLY A 37 3.13 -8.94 0.00
N PHE A 38 3.95 -8.07 -0.61
CA PHE A 38 5.40 -8.27 -0.73
C PHE A 38 6.14 -6.95 -0.89
N PHE A 39 7.47 -7.02 -0.75
CA PHE A 39 8.35 -5.88 -1.02
C PHE A 39 8.83 -5.88 -2.47
N ALA A 40 8.90 -4.69 -3.07
CA ALA A 40 9.36 -4.47 -4.45
C ALA A 40 10.54 -3.47 -4.49
N MET A 41 11.14 -3.23 -5.66
CA MET A 41 12.19 -2.22 -5.86
C MET A 41 11.74 -1.21 -6.93
N GLY A 42 10.91 -0.27 -6.48
CA GLY A 42 10.32 0.75 -7.33
C GLY A 42 9.09 0.30 -8.10
N GLU A 43 8.44 1.27 -8.74
CA GLU A 43 7.23 1.09 -9.53
C GLU A 43 7.39 1.76 -10.89
N ILE A 44 7.06 1.07 -11.98
CA ILE A 44 7.09 1.66 -13.31
C ILE A 44 5.77 2.37 -13.59
N GLY A 45 5.82 3.65 -13.97
CA GLY A 45 4.60 4.41 -14.25
C GLY A 45 4.82 5.73 -14.99
N PRO A 46 3.77 6.25 -15.67
CA PRO A 46 3.89 7.45 -16.48
C PRO A 46 3.85 8.75 -15.66
N VAL A 47 4.67 9.73 -16.03
CA VAL A 47 4.57 11.15 -15.62
C VAL A 47 4.77 12.00 -16.85
N GLY A 48 3.83 12.89 -17.16
CA GLY A 48 3.95 13.79 -18.33
C GLY A 48 4.10 13.06 -19.68
N GLY A 49 3.49 11.88 -19.85
CA GLY A 49 3.56 11.09 -21.08
C GLY A 49 4.82 10.24 -21.26
N GLN A 50 5.70 10.18 -20.26
CA GLN A 50 6.90 9.32 -20.27
C GLN A 50 6.90 8.39 -19.06
N ASN A 51 7.43 7.18 -19.22
CA ASN A 51 7.53 6.21 -18.13
C ASN A 51 8.79 6.45 -17.30
N PHE A 52 8.66 6.31 -15.99
CA PHE A 52 9.74 6.41 -15.02
C PHE A 52 9.69 5.23 -14.04
N ILE A 53 10.84 4.97 -13.39
CA ILE A 53 10.90 4.12 -12.21
C ILE A 53 10.79 5.00 -10.98
N HIS A 54 9.66 4.88 -10.28
CA HIS A 54 9.34 5.63 -9.08
C HIS A 54 9.91 4.90 -7.86
N GLY A 55 10.80 5.56 -7.12
CA GLY A 55 11.29 5.07 -5.84
C GLY A 55 10.32 5.38 -4.70
N PHE A 56 10.50 4.71 -3.55
CA PHE A 56 9.75 4.98 -2.31
C PHE A 56 8.22 4.86 -2.42
N THR A 57 7.72 4.11 -3.40
CA THR A 57 6.28 3.89 -3.63
C THR A 57 5.67 2.87 -2.67
N ALA A 58 4.35 2.94 -2.53
CA ALA A 58 3.52 1.91 -1.93
C ALA A 58 2.19 1.87 -2.68
N SER A 59 1.82 0.70 -3.19
CA SER A 59 0.54 0.47 -3.88
C SER A 59 -0.35 -0.40 -3.01
N VAL A 60 -1.63 -0.03 -2.88
CA VAL A 60 -2.59 -0.71 -2.00
C VAL A 60 -3.83 -1.09 -2.78
N VAL A 61 -4.30 -2.33 -2.60
CA VAL A 61 -5.63 -2.79 -3.02
C VAL A 61 -6.45 -3.09 -1.77
N LEU A 62 -7.65 -2.53 -1.68
CA LEU A 62 -8.58 -2.74 -0.58
C LEU A 62 -9.72 -3.66 -1.03
N PHE A 63 -10.12 -4.57 -0.16
CA PHE A 63 -11.24 -5.48 -0.35
C PHE A 63 -12.28 -5.18 0.71
N GLU A 64 -13.45 -4.73 0.29
CA GLU A 64 -14.62 -4.52 1.15
C GLU A 64 -15.70 -5.55 0.81
N GLU A 65 -16.55 -5.87 1.79
CA GLU A 65 -17.76 -6.61 1.49
C GLU A 65 -18.69 -5.71 0.69
N LYS A 66 -19.23 -6.24 -0.40
CA LYS A 66 -20.27 -5.53 -1.13
C LYS A 66 -21.49 -5.43 -0.21
N THR A 67 -21.79 -4.22 0.24
CA THR A 67 -23.09 -3.95 0.86
C THR A 67 -24.12 -3.94 -0.26
N ASP A 68 -25.00 -4.93 -0.29
CA ASP A 68 -26.18 -4.85 -1.17
C ASP A 68 -27.06 -3.72 -0.64
N ALA A 69 -27.12 -2.62 -1.40
CA ALA A 69 -28.03 -1.51 -1.16
C ALA A 69 -29.47 -1.97 -1.47
N GLY A 70 -30.07 -2.74 -0.57
CA GLY A 70 -31.40 -3.31 -0.76
C GLY A 70 -31.82 -4.27 0.35
N ALA A 71 -32.03 -3.75 1.56
CA ALA A 71 -32.92 -4.32 2.57
C ALA A 71 -33.64 -3.18 3.29
#